data_AF-A0A956UB02-F1
#
_entry.id   AF-A0A956UB02-F1
#
_cell.length_a   1.000
_cell.length_b   1.000
_cell.length_c   1.000
_cell.angle_alpha   90.00
_cell.angle_beta   90.00
_cell.angle_gamma   90.00
#
_symmetry.space_group_name_H-M   'P 1'
#
loop_
_entity.id
_entity.type
_entity.pdbx_description
1 polymer ?
#
loop_
_entity_poly.entity_id
_entity_poly.type
_entity_poly.pdbx_seq_one_letter_code
_entity_poly.pdbx_strand_id
1 'polypeptide(L)'
;MRDQKHGRKPYYRKNQDNQVSQDSPDSQDRQDSSEREDDGLIYGRNTVLSYLENEMKADKSSINKLFLLSSAGQDPRLKEIQQLANKLKVQIHPVNREKLDSLTPGNHQGVIASLSPVEMLSLEDLEQIIER
;
A
#
# COMPACT_ATOMS: atom_id res chain seq x y z
N MET A 1 -53.60 -26.80 -2.33
CA MET A 1 -52.85 -27.23 -1.13
C MET A 1 -51.62 -26.36 -1.00
N ARG A 2 -51.44 -25.76 0.17
CA ARG A 2 -50.52 -24.68 0.51
C ARG A 2 -49.08 -25.17 0.77
N ASP A 3 -48.13 -24.32 0.35
CA ASP A 3 -46.87 -23.91 1.00
C ASP A 3 -45.91 -24.97 1.61
N GLN A 4 -44.59 -24.88 1.35
CA GLN A 4 -43.65 -24.21 2.27
C GLN A 4 -42.16 -24.34 1.86
N LYS A 5 -41.53 -23.17 1.82
CA LYS A 5 -40.10 -22.89 1.73
C LYS A 5 -39.36 -23.43 2.96
N HIS A 6 -38.20 -24.05 2.76
CA HIS A 6 -37.31 -24.43 3.87
C HIS A 6 -36.24 -23.35 4.09
N GLY A 7 -36.48 -22.49 5.08
CA GLY A 7 -35.46 -21.64 5.71
C GLY A 7 -34.91 -22.31 6.97
N ARG A 8 -33.60 -22.23 7.19
CA ARG A 8 -32.89 -22.64 8.43
C ARG A 8 -31.82 -21.57 8.67
N LYS A 9 -31.58 -20.98 9.85
CA LYS A 9 -32.20 -20.94 11.18
C LYS A 9 -31.73 -19.61 11.84
N PRO A 10 -32.46 -19.07 12.83
CA PRO A 10 -32.16 -17.78 13.47
C PRO A 10 -31.35 -17.97 14.75
N TYR A 11 -30.39 -17.10 15.03
CA TYR A 11 -29.91 -16.89 16.41
C TYR A 11 -29.43 -15.45 16.59
N TYR A 12 -30.16 -14.67 17.39
CA TYR A 12 -29.66 -13.99 18.58
C TYR A 12 -30.83 -13.29 19.30
N ARG A 13 -31.12 -13.71 20.53
CA ARG A 13 -32.06 -13.02 21.45
C ARG A 13 -31.41 -12.91 22.83
N LYS A 14 -31.09 -11.66 23.16
CA LYS A 14 -31.21 -10.91 24.43
C LYS A 14 -30.90 -11.62 25.76
N ASN A 15 -30.09 -10.96 26.59
CA ASN A 15 -30.44 -10.70 28.00
C ASN A 15 -29.88 -9.33 28.43
N GLN A 16 -30.67 -8.63 29.24
CA GLN A 16 -30.54 -7.25 29.69
C GLN A 16 -30.49 -7.28 31.24
N ASP A 17 -29.76 -6.33 31.83
CA ASP A 17 -29.83 -5.88 33.24
C ASP A 17 -29.11 -6.80 34.27
N ASN A 18 -28.30 -6.38 35.26
CA ASN A 18 -27.84 -5.12 35.87
C ASN A 18 -26.78 -5.56 36.95
N GLN A 19 -25.60 -4.96 37.21
CA GLN A 19 -25.39 -3.80 38.09
C GLN A 19 -23.89 -3.45 38.20
N VAL A 20 -23.67 -2.17 38.49
CA VAL A 20 -22.45 -1.33 38.56
C VAL A 20 -21.45 -1.71 39.66
N SER A 21 -20.15 -1.48 39.42
CA SER A 21 -19.20 -0.98 40.43
C SER A 21 -18.14 -0.11 39.76
N GLN A 22 -17.96 1.10 40.30
CA GLN A 22 -17.14 2.22 39.82
C GLN A 22 -15.66 2.14 40.24
N ASP A 23 -14.86 2.95 39.55
CA ASP A 23 -13.55 3.53 39.91
C ASP A 23 -12.25 2.73 39.71
N SER A 24 -11.52 3.09 38.65
CA SER A 24 -10.21 3.78 38.77
C SER A 24 -9.78 4.40 37.43
N PRO A 25 -9.30 5.66 37.42
CA PRO A 25 -8.73 6.34 36.25
C PRO A 25 -7.19 6.32 36.31
N ASP A 26 -6.52 5.75 35.29
CA ASP A 26 -5.15 6.14 34.90
C ASP A 26 -4.79 5.45 33.57
N SER A 27 -4.76 6.20 32.46
CA SER A 27 -3.53 6.67 31.82
C SER A 27 -2.55 5.55 31.46
N GLN A 28 -2.52 5.20 30.17
CA GLN A 28 -1.28 5.21 29.40
C GLN A 28 -1.63 5.06 27.92
N ASP A 29 -1.80 6.22 27.29
CA ASP A 29 -0.89 6.61 26.23
C ASP A 29 -0.67 5.53 25.16
N ARG A 30 -1.66 5.36 24.28
CA ARG A 30 -1.35 4.87 22.93
C ARG A 30 -0.89 6.05 22.08
N GLN A 31 0.27 6.59 22.45
CA GLN A 31 1.19 7.18 21.50
C GLN A 31 1.56 6.09 20.49
N ASP A 32 0.77 5.98 19.43
CA ASP A 32 1.33 5.57 18.14
C ASP A 32 1.44 6.83 17.28
N SER A 33 2.13 7.82 17.85
CA SER A 33 2.89 8.80 17.08
C SER A 33 4.21 8.13 16.67
N SER A 34 4.13 7.06 15.90
CA SER A 34 5.17 6.85 14.90
C SER A 34 4.94 7.95 13.88
N GLU A 35 5.73 9.01 13.96
CA GLU A 35 6.14 9.74 12.77
C GLU A 35 6.57 8.65 11.79
N ARG A 36 5.65 8.21 10.93
CA ARG A 36 6.01 7.37 9.81
C ARG A 36 6.88 8.29 9.00
N GLU A 37 8.19 8.15 9.18
CA GLU A 37 9.15 8.49 8.15
C GLU A 37 8.47 8.07 6.85
N ASP A 38 8.31 9.01 5.93
CA ASP A 38 7.71 8.70 4.64
C ASP A 38 8.60 7.61 4.04
N ASP A 39 8.20 6.34 4.19
CA ASP A 39 8.98 5.13 3.84
C ASP A 39 9.25 5.06 2.31
N GLY A 40 8.96 6.15 1.59
CA GLY A 40 9.03 6.29 0.16
C GLY A 40 8.13 5.25 -0.50
N LEU A 41 6.99 4.90 0.09
CA LEU A 41 6.23 3.74 -0.35
C LEU A 41 5.01 4.17 -1.18
N ILE A 42 5.04 3.83 -2.47
CA ILE A 42 3.91 4.04 -3.38
C ILE A 42 3.22 2.71 -3.70
N TYR A 43 1.90 2.74 -3.87
CA TYR A 43 1.13 1.53 -4.09
C TYR A 43 -0.06 1.77 -5.02
N GLY A 44 -0.58 0.67 -5.57
CA GLY A 44 -1.65 0.71 -6.57
C GLY A 44 -1.10 0.72 -7.99
N ARG A 45 -1.89 0.15 -8.90
CA ARG A 45 -1.48 -0.09 -10.30
C ARG A 45 -1.10 1.18 -11.04
N ASN A 46 -2.00 2.17 -11.02
CA ASN A 46 -1.81 3.39 -11.80
C ASN A 46 -0.65 4.22 -11.24
N THR A 47 -0.57 4.36 -9.92
CA THR A 47 0.49 5.10 -9.25
C THR A 47 1.87 4.53 -9.60
N VAL A 48 2.04 3.21 -9.45
CA VAL A 48 3.30 2.53 -9.75
C VAL A 48 3.61 2.56 -11.25
N LEU A 49 2.61 2.37 -12.12
CA LEU A 49 2.79 2.42 -13.56
C LEU A 49 3.27 3.80 -14.03
N SER A 50 2.56 4.87 -13.67
CA SER A 50 2.93 6.23 -14.06
C SER A 50 4.30 6.63 -13.51
N TYR A 51 4.64 6.17 -12.30
CA TYR A 51 5.96 6.41 -11.73
C TYR A 51 7.06 5.74 -12.56
N LEU A 52 6.92 4.45 -12.88
CA LEU A 52 7.87 3.71 -13.73
C LEU A 52 8.02 4.35 -15.12
N GLU A 53 6.92 4.82 -15.71
CA GLU A 53 6.97 5.52 -17.01
C GLU A 53 7.75 6.84 -16.93
N ASN A 54 7.62 7.59 -15.84
CA ASN A 54 8.36 8.82 -15.62
C ASN A 54 9.86 8.55 -15.38
N GLU A 55 10.19 7.57 -14.54
CA GLU A 55 11.58 7.13 -14.31
C GLU A 55 12.25 6.71 -15.62
N MET A 56 11.54 5.98 -16.48
CA MET A 56 12.04 5.57 -17.80
C MET A 56 12.32 6.76 -18.74
N LYS A 57 11.56 7.86 -18.64
CA LYS A 57 11.83 9.08 -19.41
C LYS A 57 13.00 9.87 -18.84
N ALA A 58 13.20 9.82 -17.53
CA ALA A 58 14.27 10.53 -16.83
C ALA A 58 15.62 9.80 -16.90
N ASP A 59 15.66 8.57 -17.43
CA ASP A 59 16.82 7.65 -17.41
C ASP A 59 17.45 7.52 -16.02
N LYS A 60 16.60 7.55 -15.00
CA LYS A 60 16.95 7.38 -13.59
C LYS A 60 16.03 6.34 -12.99
N SER A 61 16.52 5.61 -11.98
CA SER A 61 15.73 4.67 -11.21
C SER A 61 15.95 4.94 -9.74
N SER A 62 14.95 5.56 -9.14
CA SER A 62 14.84 5.82 -7.71
C SER A 62 13.98 4.75 -7.01
N ILE A 63 13.73 3.61 -7.64
CA ILE A 63 12.97 2.51 -7.04
C ILE A 63 13.93 1.48 -6.45
N ASN A 64 13.83 1.26 -5.14
CA ASN A 64 14.60 0.25 -4.43
C ASN A 64 14.08 -1.17 -4.69
N LYS A 65 12.78 -1.38 -4.43
CA LYS A 65 12.15 -2.71 -4.49
C LYS A 65 10.73 -2.59 -5.00
N LEU A 66 10.31 -3.52 -5.84
CA LEU A 66 8.93 -3.62 -6.30
C LEU A 66 8.33 -4.95 -5.83
N PHE A 67 7.30 -4.89 -4.99
CA PHE A 67 6.53 -6.04 -4.54
C PHE A 67 5.34 -6.24 -5.49
N LEU A 68 5.26 -7.41 -6.11
CA LEU A 68 4.23 -7.72 -7.10
C LEU A 68 3.48 -8.97 -6.68
N LEU A 69 2.16 -8.99 -6.85
CA LEU A 69 1.38 -10.20 -6.55
C LEU A 69 1.84 -11.36 -7.44
N SER A 70 2.07 -12.54 -6.87
CA SER A 70 2.58 -13.69 -7.64
C SER A 70 1.66 -14.14 -8.79
N SER A 71 0.36 -13.83 -8.72
CA SER A 71 -0.61 -14.06 -9.82
C SER A 71 -0.67 -12.95 -10.87
N ALA A 72 0.29 -12.00 -10.86
CA ALA A 72 0.34 -10.85 -11.76
C ALA A 72 0.32 -11.20 -13.25
N GLY A 73 0.77 -12.39 -13.65
CA GLY A 73 0.77 -12.82 -15.05
C GLY A 73 -0.60 -12.89 -15.70
N GLN A 74 -1.69 -12.94 -14.93
CA GLN A 74 -3.06 -12.92 -15.45
C GLN A 74 -3.61 -11.52 -15.71
N ASP A 75 -3.01 -10.49 -15.11
CA ASP A 75 -3.46 -9.11 -15.26
C ASP A 75 -2.56 -8.35 -16.25
N PRO A 76 -3.11 -7.85 -17.37
CA PRO A 76 -2.32 -7.13 -18.38
C PRO A 76 -1.56 -5.93 -17.82
N ARG A 77 -2.14 -5.19 -16.86
CA ARG A 77 -1.50 -4.01 -16.27
C ARG A 77 -0.36 -4.38 -15.33
N LEU A 78 -0.53 -5.45 -14.55
CA LEU A 78 0.56 -5.94 -13.69
C LEU A 78 1.71 -6.51 -14.53
N LYS A 79 1.41 -7.13 -15.67
CA LYS A 79 2.42 -7.59 -16.62
C LYS A 79 3.19 -6.42 -17.25
N GLU A 80 2.51 -5.33 -17.59
CA GLU A 80 3.15 -4.10 -18.08
C GLU A 80 4.09 -3.49 -17.03
N ILE A 81 3.63 -3.37 -15.79
CA ILE A 81 4.46 -2.93 -14.66
C ILE A 81 5.69 -3.83 -14.50
N GLN A 82 5.52 -5.14 -14.58
CA GLN A 82 6.63 -6.10 -14.51
C GLN A 82 7.63 -5.86 -15.66
N GLN A 83 7.16 -5.60 -16.88
CA GLN A 83 8.04 -5.34 -18.02
C GLN A 83 8.82 -4.03 -17.85
N LEU A 84 8.17 -2.96 -17.41
CA LEU A 84 8.83 -1.67 -17.17
C LEU A 84 9.86 -1.77 -16.05
N ALA A 85 9.51 -2.42 -14.93
CA ALA A 85 10.43 -2.65 -13.83
C ALA A 85 11.67 -3.44 -14.26
N ASN A 86 11.51 -4.48 -15.08
CA ASN A 86 12.63 -5.23 -15.64
C ASN A 86 13.52 -4.38 -16.57
N LYS A 87 12.93 -3.51 -17.41
CA LYS A 87 13.69 -2.59 -18.28
C LYS A 87 14.53 -1.61 -17.46
N LEU A 88 13.97 -1.12 -16.35
CA LEU A 88 14.63 -0.24 -15.38
C LEU A 88 15.56 -0.99 -14.42
N LYS A 89 15.73 -2.32 -14.58
CA LYS A 89 16.54 -3.20 -13.72
C LYS A 89 16.15 -3.13 -12.24
N VAL A 90 14.89 -2.84 -11.95
CA VAL A 90 14.33 -2.82 -10.59
C VAL A 90 14.15 -4.25 -10.09
N GLN A 91 14.49 -4.50 -8.83
CA GLN A 91 14.33 -5.82 -8.21
C GLN A 91 12.84 -6.10 -7.92
N ILE A 92 12.29 -7.12 -8.58
CA ILE A 92 10.90 -7.55 -8.42
C ILE A 92 10.82 -8.69 -7.39
N HIS A 93 9.98 -8.51 -6.38
CA HIS A 93 9.68 -9.47 -5.33
C HIS A 93 8.24 -9.99 -5.48
N PRO A 94 8.05 -11.20 -6.03
CA PRO A 94 6.73 -11.81 -6.08
C PRO A 94 6.27 -12.18 -4.66
N VAL A 95 5.09 -11.70 -4.26
CA VAL A 95 4.53 -11.86 -2.92
C VAL A 95 3.06 -12.27 -2.95
N ASN A 96 2.55 -12.78 -1.84
CA ASN A 96 1.13 -13.05 -1.66
C ASN A 96 0.35 -11.78 -1.27
N ARG A 97 -0.99 -11.88 -1.25
CA ARG A 97 -1.86 -10.75 -0.90
C ARG A 97 -1.64 -10.27 0.54
N GLU A 98 -1.55 -11.20 1.49
CA GLU A 98 -1.35 -10.91 2.91
C GLU A 98 -0.09 -10.05 3.15
N LYS A 99 1.00 -10.33 2.41
CA LYS A 99 2.23 -9.55 2.51
C LYS A 99 2.01 -8.12 2.00
N LEU A 100 1.29 -7.93 0.91
CA LEU A 100 0.97 -6.59 0.40
C LEU A 100 0.07 -5.82 1.39
N ASP A 101 -0.95 -6.49 1.96
CA ASP A 101 -1.82 -5.90 2.99
C ASP A 101 -1.03 -5.49 4.25
N SER A 102 0.02 -6.25 4.61
CA SER A 102 0.89 -5.87 5.74
C SER A 102 1.82 -4.68 5.45
N LEU A 103 2.12 -4.43 4.17
CA LEU A 103 3.05 -3.38 3.73
C LEU A 103 2.35 -2.04 3.47
N THR A 104 1.02 -2.02 3.30
CA THR A 104 0.27 -0.78 3.13
C THR A 104 -1.11 -0.86 3.77
N PRO A 105 -1.58 0.21 4.42
CA PRO A 105 -2.94 0.27 4.95
C PRO A 105 -4.02 0.39 3.85
N GLY A 106 -3.61 0.63 2.59
CA GLY A 106 -4.51 0.99 1.49
C GLY A 106 -4.67 -0.08 0.41
N ASN A 107 -5.41 0.27 -0.64
CA ASN A 107 -5.64 -0.62 -1.78
C ASN A 107 -4.43 -0.68 -2.70
N HIS A 108 -3.54 -1.65 -2.48
CA HIS A 108 -2.36 -1.90 -3.31
C HIS A 108 -2.67 -2.48 -4.71
N GLN A 109 -3.87 -3.04 -4.95
CA GLN A 109 -4.27 -3.63 -6.24
C GLN A 109 -3.26 -4.63 -6.84
N GLY A 110 -2.48 -5.30 -5.98
CA GLY A 110 -1.46 -6.27 -6.36
C GLY A 110 -0.05 -5.72 -6.62
N VAL A 111 0.24 -4.45 -6.32
CA VAL A 111 1.58 -3.88 -6.49
C VAL A 111 1.92 -2.79 -5.48
N ILE A 112 3.17 -2.81 -5.00
CA ILE A 112 3.78 -1.78 -4.14
C ILE A 112 5.21 -1.54 -4.64
N ALA A 113 5.67 -0.31 -4.65
CA ALA A 113 7.07 0.05 -4.88
C ALA A 113 7.59 0.87 -3.70
N SER A 114 8.80 0.52 -3.25
CA SER A 114 9.58 1.31 -2.29
C SER A 114 10.57 2.15 -3.08
N LEU A 115 10.55 3.44 -2.81
CA LEU A 115 11.38 4.45 -3.42
C LEU A 115 12.61 4.71 -2.55
N SER A 116 13.67 5.18 -3.19
CA SER A 116 14.81 5.78 -2.54
C SER A 116 14.45 7.22 -2.20
N PRO A 117 14.96 7.76 -1.07
CA PRO A 117 14.88 9.18 -0.80
C PRO A 117 15.40 9.97 -2.01
N VAL A 118 14.60 10.92 -2.48
CA VAL A 118 15.00 11.82 -3.56
C VAL A 118 15.72 13.01 -2.92
N GLU A 119 16.91 13.34 -3.43
CA GLU A 119 17.58 14.58 -3.04
C GLU A 119 16.75 15.76 -3.57
N MET A 120 16.22 16.56 -2.65
CA MET A 120 15.61 17.85 -3.01
C MET A 120 16.72 18.82 -3.39
N LEU A 121 16.62 19.38 -4.60
CA LEU A 121 17.50 20.45 -5.02
C LEU A 121 17.24 21.70 -4.16
N SER A 122 18.31 22.32 -3.70
CA SER A 122 18.26 23.61 -3.01
C SER A 122 18.04 24.76 -4.00
N LEU A 123 17.74 25.96 -3.49
CA LEU A 123 17.64 27.15 -4.34
C LEU A 123 18.99 27.44 -5.01
N GLU A 124 20.08 27.23 -4.29
CA GLU A 124 21.44 27.38 -4.80
C GLU A 124 21.75 26.40 -5.95
N ASP A 125 21.18 25.20 -5.92
CA ASP A 125 21.31 24.23 -7.04
C ASP A 125 20.53 24.69 -8.27
N LEU A 126 19.37 25.33 -8.08
CA LEU A 126 18.56 25.85 -9.18
C LEU A 126 19.27 27.03 -9.88
N GLU A 127 19.87 27.94 -9.12
CA GLU A 127 20.62 29.07 -9.65
C GLU A 127 21.78 28.61 -10.56
N GLN A 128 22.52 27.57 -10.14
CA GLN A 128 23.60 26.98 -10.93
C GLN A 128 23.15 26.34 -12.25
N ILE A 129 21.91 25.83 -12.32
CA ILE A 129 21.35 25.25 -13.54
C ILE A 129 20.94 26.36 -14.53
N ILE A 130 20.44 27.50 -14.04
CA ILE A 130 19.94 28.59 -14.89
C ILE A 130 21.07 29.45 -15.48
N GLU A 131 22.23 29.56 -14.80
CA GLU A 131 23.39 30.30 -15.32
C GLU A 131 24.20 29.56 -16.40
N ARG A 132 23.84 28.32 -16.76
CA ARG A 132 24.48 27.53 -17.82
C ARG A 132 23.76 27.61 -19.16
#